data_AF-A0A5N6XP21-F1
#
_entry.id   AF-A0A5N6XP21-F1
#
_cell.length_a   1.000
_cell.length_b   1.000
_cell.length_c   1.000
_cell.angle_alpha   90.00
_cell.angle_beta   90.00
_cell.angle_gamma   90.00
#
_symmetry.space_group_name_H-M   'P 1'
#
loop_
_entity.id
_entity.type
_entity.pdbx_description
1 polymer ?
#
loop_
_entity_poly.entity_id
_entity_poly.type
_entity_poly.pdbx_seq_one_letter_code
_entity_poly.pdbx_strand_id
1 'polypeptide(L)'
;MTPCNNRVFLSKLLKFTIGTDCEEVIIHSDILKSHSTPWFDSDGGSFAGDESIIIEDTDKHIFSLACQYLYTGDYSITIPGDTPPPGLTFGGREKVEQARVLEGCLFRDTETVEQFADYLVRRIQPRPSEGSQGSYSPTMDYTEMLLTHARLHVFAAKYGLEELRDICLFKMLHLLRTFPICQDRTGDIVRLFDFALRAGTERCENLIRMVCHYAAWHIRLFLHNREFEILLQEQPTLVKLLLTIMSGSP
;
A
#
# COMPACT_ATOMS: atom_id res chain seq x y z
N MET A 1 -22.36 3.47 -10.72
CA MET A 1 -21.96 2.35 -11.58
C MET A 1 -21.53 2.92 -12.92
N THR A 2 -20.23 3.11 -13.10
CA THR A 2 -19.65 3.40 -14.42
C THR A 2 -19.86 2.14 -15.28
N PRO A 3 -20.44 2.24 -16.49
CA PRO A 3 -20.68 1.06 -17.31
C PRO A 3 -19.34 0.38 -17.62
N CYS A 4 -19.24 -0.92 -17.31
CA CYS A 4 -18.13 -1.74 -17.78
C CYS A 4 -18.08 -1.63 -19.29
N ASN A 5 -17.04 -1.00 -19.83
CA ASN A 5 -16.85 -0.87 -21.25
C ASN A 5 -16.41 -2.24 -21.79
N ASN A 6 -17.39 -3.09 -22.13
CA ASN A 6 -17.17 -4.45 -22.64
C ASN A 6 -16.47 -4.49 -24.01
N ARG A 7 -15.91 -3.37 -24.47
CA ARG A 7 -15.21 -3.19 -25.74
C ARG A 7 -13.84 -2.53 -25.58
N VAL A 8 -13.28 -2.46 -24.36
CA VAL A 8 -11.91 -1.94 -24.11
C VAL A 8 -10.89 -2.61 -25.02
N PHE A 9 -11.01 -3.90 -25.29
CA PHE A 9 -10.10 -4.64 -26.18
C PHE A 9 -10.13 -4.19 -27.66
N LEU A 10 -11.10 -3.36 -28.05
CA LEU A 10 -11.19 -2.78 -29.39
C LEU A 10 -10.62 -1.35 -29.45
N SER A 11 -10.21 -0.77 -28.32
CA SER A 11 -9.71 0.60 -28.28
C SER A 11 -8.29 0.72 -28.83
N LYS A 12 -7.85 1.95 -29.09
CA LYS A 12 -6.47 2.23 -29.50
C LYS A 12 -5.49 1.64 -28.47
N LEU A 13 -4.42 1.03 -28.97
CA LEU A 13 -3.30 0.58 -28.14
C LEU A 13 -2.36 1.77 -27.90
N LEU A 14 -1.95 1.94 -26.65
CA LEU A 14 -1.00 2.94 -26.22
C LEU A 14 0.27 2.25 -25.75
N LYS A 15 1.40 2.74 -26.22
CA LYS A 15 2.71 2.26 -25.85
C LYS A 15 3.25 3.12 -24.71
N PHE A 16 3.69 2.49 -23.64
CA PHE A 16 4.34 3.11 -22.49
C PHE A 16 5.78 2.62 -22.38
N THR A 17 6.68 3.52 -22.01
CA THR A 17 8.09 3.24 -21.71
C THR A 17 8.30 3.51 -20.22
N ILE A 18 8.63 2.47 -19.47
CA ILE A 18 8.66 2.48 -18.00
C ILE A 18 10.09 2.44 -17.48
N GLY A 19 10.37 3.33 -16.53
CA GLY A 19 11.61 3.39 -15.77
C GLY A 19 12.84 3.72 -16.63
N THR A 20 13.99 3.68 -15.96
CA THR A 20 15.31 3.91 -16.58
C THR A 20 15.73 2.77 -17.51
N ASP A 21 15.16 1.58 -17.30
CA ASP A 21 15.43 0.39 -18.11
C ASP A 21 14.64 0.39 -19.43
N CYS A 22 13.84 1.43 -19.66
CA CYS A 22 13.04 1.65 -20.87
C CYS A 22 12.18 0.44 -21.24
N GLU A 23 11.52 -0.16 -20.24
CA GLU A 23 10.70 -1.33 -20.49
C GLU A 23 9.36 -0.95 -21.14
N GLU A 24 9.00 -1.64 -22.21
CA GLU A 24 7.79 -1.33 -22.97
C GLU A 24 6.57 -2.09 -22.42
N VAL A 25 5.47 -1.36 -22.23
CA VAL A 25 4.17 -1.91 -21.83
C VAL A 25 3.08 -1.33 -22.73
N ILE A 26 2.15 -2.17 -23.19
CA ILE A 26 1.05 -1.76 -24.08
C ILE A 26 -0.28 -1.92 -23.34
N ILE A 27 -1.09 -0.87 -23.33
CA ILE A 27 -2.43 -0.89 -22.72
C ILE A 27 -3.49 -0.31 -23.66
N HIS A 28 -4.75 -0.64 -23.39
CA HIS A 28 -5.91 -0.20 -24.16
C HIS A 28 -6.37 1.19 -23.69
N SER A 29 -6.41 2.18 -24.58
CA SER A 29 -6.71 3.59 -24.25
C SER A 29 -8.00 3.81 -23.48
N ASP A 30 -9.03 2.99 -23.74
CA ASP A 30 -10.33 3.17 -23.10
C ASP A 30 -10.31 2.83 -21.60
N ILE A 31 -9.30 2.09 -21.12
CA ILE A 31 -9.17 1.78 -19.69
C ILE A 31 -8.77 3.02 -18.86
N LEU A 32 -8.06 3.97 -19.47
CA LEU A 32 -7.67 5.22 -18.81
C LEU A 32 -8.86 6.16 -18.69
N LYS A 33 -9.74 6.18 -19.70
CA LYS A 33 -10.99 6.96 -19.68
C LYS A 33 -11.93 6.51 -18.56
N SER A 34 -12.04 5.20 -18.32
CA SER A 34 -12.94 4.65 -17.29
C SER A 34 -12.52 5.02 -15.86
N HIS A 35 -11.25 5.33 -15.64
CA HIS A 35 -10.68 5.68 -14.33
C HIS A 35 -10.41 7.17 -14.15
N SER A 36 -10.90 8.02 -15.08
CA SER A 36 -10.76 9.48 -15.02
C SER A 36 -9.34 9.95 -14.72
N THR A 37 -8.34 9.36 -15.40
CA THR A 37 -6.92 9.65 -15.21
C THR A 37 -6.55 11.07 -15.67
N PRO A 38 -6.33 12.05 -14.78
CA PRO A 38 -6.23 13.47 -15.17
C PRO A 38 -4.97 13.81 -15.98
N TRP A 39 -3.93 12.99 -15.84
CA TRP A 39 -2.68 13.08 -16.59
C TRP A 39 -2.78 12.50 -18.01
N PHE A 40 -3.88 11.82 -18.31
CA PHE A 40 -4.13 11.24 -19.62
C PHE A 40 -5.31 11.96 -20.29
N ASP A 41 -4.98 12.95 -21.12
CA ASP A 41 -5.95 13.56 -22.02
C ASP A 41 -6.05 12.71 -23.29
N SER A 42 -7.13 11.91 -23.40
CA SER A 42 -7.37 11.08 -24.58
C SER A 42 -7.66 11.89 -25.84
N ASP A 43 -8.04 13.16 -25.69
CA ASP A 43 -8.53 14.02 -26.76
C ASP A 43 -7.42 14.97 -27.26
N GLY A 44 -6.41 15.24 -26.43
CA GLY A 44 -5.20 16.00 -26.77
C GLY A 44 -4.13 15.21 -27.54
N GLY A 45 -4.26 13.88 -27.62
CA GLY A 45 -3.20 12.99 -28.10
C GLY A 45 -3.57 12.19 -29.35
N SER A 46 -3.60 12.84 -30.52
CA SER A 46 -3.36 12.11 -31.77
C SER A 46 -1.87 11.71 -31.82
N PHE A 47 -1.45 10.80 -30.94
CA PHE A 47 -0.15 10.16 -31.04
C PHE A 47 -0.15 9.42 -32.38
N ALA A 48 0.62 9.94 -33.34
CA ALA A 48 0.99 9.21 -34.54
C ALA A 48 1.55 7.86 -34.10
N GLY A 49 1.38 6.82 -34.92
CA GLY A 49 1.44 5.40 -34.51
C GLY A 49 2.71 4.86 -33.85
N ASP A 50 3.67 5.69 -33.44
CA ASP A 50 4.95 5.30 -32.85
C ASP A 50 5.37 6.10 -31.59
N GLU A 51 4.60 7.09 -31.11
CA GLU A 51 5.00 7.85 -29.91
C GLU A 51 4.64 7.12 -28.61
N SER A 52 5.67 6.78 -27.81
CA SER A 52 5.54 6.14 -26.50
C SER A 52 5.37 7.16 -25.37
N ILE A 53 4.45 6.90 -24.44
CA ILE A 53 4.28 7.68 -23.21
C ILE A 53 5.34 7.23 -22.18
N ILE A 54 6.13 8.17 -21.67
CA ILE A 54 7.25 7.85 -20.76
C ILE A 54 6.81 8.01 -19.31
N ILE A 55 7.09 7.02 -18.47
CA ILE A 55 6.92 7.03 -17.01
C ILE A 55 8.28 6.70 -16.39
N GLU A 56 9.03 7.72 -16.00
CA GLU A 56 10.43 7.56 -15.56
C GLU A 56 10.57 7.16 -14.07
N ASP A 57 9.59 7.46 -13.24
CA ASP A 57 9.71 7.43 -11.78
C ASP A 57 9.15 6.15 -11.13
N THR A 58 8.95 5.11 -11.92
CA THR A 58 8.49 3.81 -11.43
C THR A 58 9.10 2.69 -12.23
N ASP A 59 9.19 1.51 -11.61
CA ASP A 59 9.58 0.29 -12.29
C ASP A 59 8.38 -0.40 -12.94
N LYS A 60 8.65 -1.34 -13.84
CA LYS A 60 7.61 -2.10 -14.53
C LYS A 60 6.74 -2.92 -13.58
N HIS A 61 7.26 -3.38 -12.45
CA HIS A 61 6.48 -4.18 -11.51
C HIS A 61 5.36 -3.34 -10.90
N ILE A 62 5.66 -2.14 -10.39
CA ILE A 62 4.67 -1.20 -9.86
C ILE A 62 3.69 -0.77 -10.96
N PHE A 63 4.18 -0.46 -12.16
CA PHE A 63 3.30 -0.12 -13.28
C PHE A 63 2.37 -1.28 -13.68
N SER A 64 2.84 -2.52 -13.59
CA SER A 64 2.04 -3.71 -13.88
C SER A 64 0.91 -3.91 -12.87
N LEU A 65 1.15 -3.61 -11.58
CA LEU A 65 0.10 -3.63 -10.55
C LEU A 65 -0.94 -2.52 -10.78
N ALA A 66 -0.50 -1.33 -11.20
CA ALA A 66 -1.42 -0.27 -11.61
C ALA A 66 -2.26 -0.70 -12.82
N CYS A 67 -1.66 -1.39 -13.81
CA CYS A 67 -2.38 -1.95 -14.94
C CYS A 67 -3.39 -3.02 -14.49
N GLN A 68 -3.01 -3.93 -13.59
CA GLN A 68 -3.94 -4.92 -13.04
C GLN A 68 -5.18 -4.26 -12.43
N TYR A 69 -4.97 -3.19 -11.65
CA TYR A 69 -6.06 -2.38 -11.12
C TYR A 69 -6.90 -1.75 -12.22
N LEU A 70 -6.28 -1.11 -13.22
CA LEU A 70 -7.02 -0.47 -14.31
C LEU A 70 -7.94 -1.48 -15.01
N TYR A 71 -7.45 -2.70 -15.26
CA TYR A 71 -8.21 -3.74 -15.96
C TYR A 71 -9.26 -4.46 -15.12
N THR A 72 -9.02 -4.64 -13.82
CA THR A 72 -9.83 -5.54 -12.99
C THR A 72 -10.56 -4.84 -11.83
N GLY A 73 -10.20 -3.58 -11.55
CA GLY A 73 -10.62 -2.85 -10.36
C GLY A 73 -9.83 -3.22 -9.10
N ASP A 74 -8.87 -4.14 -9.20
CA ASP A 74 -8.08 -4.59 -8.06
C ASP A 74 -6.64 -5.01 -8.46
N TYR A 75 -5.76 -5.24 -7.49
CA TYR A 75 -4.42 -5.79 -7.75
C TYR A 75 -4.08 -6.93 -6.78
N SER A 76 -3.01 -7.67 -7.03
CA SER A 76 -2.57 -8.73 -6.09
C SER A 76 -1.07 -8.88 -6.13
N ILE A 77 -0.46 -8.99 -4.94
CA ILE A 77 0.95 -9.31 -4.79
C ILE A 77 1.03 -10.82 -4.48
N THR A 78 1.71 -11.58 -5.34
CA THR A 78 1.91 -13.02 -5.16
C THR A 78 3.13 -13.28 -4.27
N ILE A 79 3.00 -14.17 -3.28
CA ILE A 79 4.12 -14.57 -2.42
C ILE A 79 4.82 -15.77 -3.06
N PRO A 80 6.16 -15.77 -3.16
CA PRO A 80 6.92 -16.99 -3.38
C PRO A 80 6.75 -17.94 -2.18
N GLY A 81 5.70 -18.77 -2.17
CA GLY A 81 5.40 -19.66 -1.04
C GLY A 81 3.93 -20.05 -0.84
N ASP A 82 2.98 -19.52 -1.63
CA ASP A 82 1.52 -19.77 -1.49
C ASP A 82 1.07 -21.23 -1.76
N THR A 83 1.99 -22.19 -1.89
CA THR A 83 1.67 -23.63 -1.76
C THR A 83 1.84 -24.06 -0.30
N PRO A 84 0.76 -24.27 0.45
CA PRO A 84 0.87 -24.73 1.83
C PRO A 84 1.40 -26.17 1.88
N PRO A 85 2.44 -26.48 2.68
CA PRO A 85 2.71 -27.85 3.08
C PRO A 85 1.55 -28.37 3.95
N PRO A 86 1.09 -29.62 3.78
CA PRO A 86 0.09 -30.19 4.66
C PRO A 86 0.62 -30.30 6.09
N GLY A 87 -0.03 -29.63 7.05
CA GLY A 87 -0.02 -30.07 8.45
C GLY A 87 0.81 -29.30 9.47
N LEU A 88 1.15 -28.02 9.26
CA LEU A 88 1.76 -27.24 10.34
C LEU A 88 0.70 -26.57 11.23
N THR A 89 0.40 -27.21 12.34
CA THR A 89 -0.26 -26.58 13.50
C THR A 89 0.79 -25.89 14.36
N PHE A 90 0.74 -24.56 14.44
CA PHE A 90 1.41 -23.76 15.47
C PHE A 90 0.46 -22.60 15.80
N GLY A 91 0.24 -22.17 17.04
CA GLY A 91 0.87 -22.47 18.31
C GLY A 91 0.81 -21.20 19.15
N GLY A 92 -0.04 -21.19 20.19
CA GLY A 92 0.03 -20.27 21.32
C GLY A 92 -0.23 -18.77 21.05
N ARG A 93 -1.46 -18.33 21.29
CA ARG A 93 -1.77 -16.90 21.51
C ARG A 93 -0.99 -16.43 22.74
N GLU A 94 0.06 -15.63 22.55
CA GLU A 94 0.72 -14.96 23.67
C GLU A 94 -0.31 -14.10 24.42
N LYS A 95 -0.28 -14.20 25.76
CA LYS A 95 -1.10 -13.38 26.64
C LYS A 95 -0.64 -11.94 26.46
N VAL A 96 -1.52 -11.12 25.88
CA VAL A 96 -1.40 -9.67 25.86
C VAL A 96 -1.35 -9.20 27.32
N GLU A 97 -0.15 -8.87 27.81
CA GLU A 97 -0.01 -8.04 29.01
C GLU A 97 -0.90 -6.81 28.80
N GLN A 98 -1.72 -6.49 29.79
CA GLN A 98 -2.67 -5.38 29.76
C GLN A 98 -1.93 -4.05 29.56
N ALA A 99 -1.63 -3.73 28.30
CA ALA A 99 -1.18 -2.43 27.87
C ALA A 99 -2.35 -1.47 28.06
N ARG A 100 -2.03 -0.24 28.51
CA ARG A 100 -3.00 0.86 28.53
C ARG A 100 -3.73 0.89 27.20
N VAL A 101 -5.06 0.85 27.23
CA VAL A 101 -5.88 0.94 26.03
C VAL A 101 -5.52 2.26 25.37
N LEU A 102 -4.80 2.20 24.25
CA LEU A 102 -4.58 3.35 23.39
C LEU A 102 -5.90 3.62 22.68
N GLU A 103 -6.82 4.29 23.36
CA GLU A 103 -8.21 4.47 22.90
C GLU A 103 -8.26 5.19 21.56
N GLY A 104 -7.27 6.01 21.20
CA GLY A 104 -7.16 6.62 19.86
C GLY A 104 -6.45 5.77 18.79
N CYS A 105 -5.98 4.56 19.11
CA CYS A 105 -5.17 3.78 18.18
C CYS A 105 -6.00 2.93 17.21
N LEU A 106 -5.67 3.03 15.92
CA LEU A 106 -6.31 2.25 14.85
C LEU A 106 -6.22 0.73 15.06
N PHE A 107 -5.11 0.23 15.60
CA PHE A 107 -4.85 -1.20 15.78
C PHE A 107 -5.28 -1.74 17.17
N ARG A 108 -6.07 -0.98 17.93
CA ARG A 108 -6.46 -1.34 19.30
C ARG A 108 -7.37 -2.59 19.38
N ASP A 109 -8.22 -2.78 18.37
CA ASP A 109 -9.15 -3.91 18.27
C ASP A 109 -9.55 -4.17 16.81
N THR A 110 -10.16 -5.34 16.57
CA THR A 110 -10.60 -5.77 15.23
C THR A 110 -11.69 -4.86 14.65
N GLU A 111 -12.65 -4.43 15.47
CA GLU A 111 -13.78 -3.62 15.01
C GLU A 111 -13.30 -2.28 14.45
N THR A 112 -12.36 -1.64 15.14
CA THR A 112 -11.76 -0.36 14.74
C THR A 112 -11.01 -0.46 13.43
N VAL A 113 -10.25 -1.55 13.24
CA VAL A 113 -9.58 -1.82 11.97
C VAL A 113 -10.59 -2.00 10.83
N GLU A 114 -11.63 -2.82 11.03
CA GLU A 114 -12.65 -3.06 10.00
C GLU A 114 -13.45 -1.80 9.66
N GLN A 115 -13.82 -0.99 10.65
CA GLN A 115 -14.50 0.28 10.43
C GLN A 115 -13.66 1.24 9.55
N PHE A 116 -12.35 1.29 9.79
CA PHE A 116 -11.46 2.10 8.96
C PHE A 116 -11.24 1.48 7.57
N ALA A 117 -11.14 0.15 7.48
CA ALA A 117 -11.06 -0.56 6.22
C ALA A 117 -12.30 -0.26 5.34
N ASP A 118 -13.49 -0.35 5.92
CA ASP A 118 -14.76 0.00 5.28
C ASP A 118 -14.81 1.47 4.85
N TYR A 119 -14.30 2.38 5.69
CA TYR A 119 -14.20 3.79 5.35
C TYR A 119 -13.35 4.03 4.09
N LEU A 120 -12.18 3.37 4.00
CA LEU A 120 -11.25 3.51 2.87
C LEU A 120 -11.92 3.09 1.55
N VAL A 121 -12.67 1.99 1.54
CA VAL A 121 -13.23 1.42 0.31
C VAL A 121 -14.73 1.68 0.12
N ARG A 122 -15.36 2.55 0.94
CA ARG A 122 -16.82 2.78 0.95
C ARG A 122 -17.42 3.19 -0.41
N ARG A 123 -16.60 3.74 -1.31
CA ARG A 123 -17.02 4.21 -2.64
C ARG A 123 -16.58 3.28 -3.78
N ILE A 124 -15.82 2.24 -3.47
CA ILE A 124 -15.20 1.34 -4.44
C ILE A 124 -16.07 0.08 -4.56
N GLN A 125 -16.42 -0.28 -5.80
CA GLN A 125 -17.24 -1.45 -6.10
C GLN A 125 -16.71 -2.17 -7.36
N PRO A 126 -16.49 -3.49 -7.32
CA PRO A 126 -16.66 -4.39 -6.17
C PRO A 126 -15.68 -4.10 -5.03
N ARG A 127 -15.96 -4.60 -3.82
CA ARG A 127 -15.03 -4.47 -2.69
C ARG A 127 -13.69 -5.13 -3.08
N PRO A 128 -12.55 -4.45 -2.89
CA PRO A 128 -11.23 -5.02 -3.16
C PRO A 128 -10.95 -6.26 -2.32
N SER A 129 -10.10 -7.16 -2.82
CA SER A 129 -9.54 -8.25 -2.03
C SER A 129 -8.65 -7.72 -0.91
N GLU A 130 -8.60 -8.42 0.22
CA GLU A 130 -7.72 -8.05 1.35
C GLU A 130 -6.24 -8.37 1.09
N GLY A 131 -5.90 -8.92 -0.08
CA GLY A 131 -4.54 -9.38 -0.41
C GLY A 131 -4.26 -10.81 0.05
N SER A 132 -2.97 -11.19 0.16
CA SER A 132 -2.60 -12.53 0.62
C SER A 132 -2.92 -12.69 2.10
N GLN A 133 -3.86 -13.60 2.39
CA GLN A 133 -4.25 -14.03 3.74
C GLN A 133 -3.56 -15.36 4.12
N GLY A 134 -2.45 -15.70 3.44
CA GLY A 134 -1.68 -16.90 3.73
C GLY A 134 -1.10 -16.92 5.15
N SER A 135 -0.82 -18.11 5.67
CA SER A 135 -0.12 -18.26 6.95
C SER A 135 1.26 -17.61 6.87
N TYR A 136 1.42 -16.44 7.50
CA TYR A 136 2.68 -15.73 7.57
C TYR A 136 3.78 -16.63 8.15
N SER A 137 4.85 -16.85 7.38
CA SER A 137 6.08 -17.45 7.88
C SER A 137 6.92 -16.38 8.60
N PRO A 138 7.37 -16.62 9.85
CA PRO A 138 8.30 -15.72 10.55
C PRO A 138 9.66 -15.56 9.86
N THR A 139 10.01 -16.49 8.97
CA THR A 139 11.32 -16.50 8.28
C THR A 139 11.32 -15.73 6.96
N MET A 140 10.15 -15.27 6.49
CA MET A 140 10.02 -14.60 5.20
C MET A 140 10.22 -13.11 5.33
N ASP A 141 11.05 -12.50 4.47
CA ASP A 141 11.17 -11.05 4.39
C ASP A 141 9.91 -10.46 3.72
N TYR A 142 9.17 -9.65 4.48
CA TYR A 142 7.94 -8.98 4.04
C TYR A 142 8.20 -7.52 3.64
N THR A 143 9.45 -7.07 3.76
CA THR A 143 9.86 -5.70 3.40
C THR A 143 9.41 -5.36 2.00
N GLU A 144 9.66 -6.23 1.02
CA GLU A 144 9.26 -5.95 -0.36
C GLU A 144 7.75 -5.93 -0.54
N MET A 145 6.96 -6.67 0.25
CA MET A 145 5.50 -6.58 0.17
C MET A 145 5.01 -5.23 0.69
N LEU A 146 5.50 -4.80 1.87
CA LEU A 146 5.20 -3.49 2.44
C LEU A 146 5.62 -2.37 1.49
N LEU A 147 6.85 -2.43 0.97
CA LEU A 147 7.37 -1.41 0.07
C LEU A 147 6.65 -1.41 -1.28
N THR A 148 6.22 -2.55 -1.82
CA THR A 148 5.43 -2.60 -3.06
C THR A 148 4.08 -1.92 -2.89
N HIS A 149 3.35 -2.16 -1.78
CA HIS A 149 2.12 -1.42 -1.48
C HIS A 149 2.37 0.08 -1.33
N ALA A 150 3.46 0.47 -0.68
CA ALA A 150 3.82 1.88 -0.48
C ALA A 150 4.23 2.58 -1.79
N ARG A 151 5.03 1.93 -2.64
CA ARG A 151 5.43 2.42 -3.97
C ARG A 151 4.21 2.59 -4.87
N LEU A 152 3.30 1.61 -4.88
CA LEU A 152 2.05 1.70 -5.64
C LEU A 152 1.14 2.80 -5.11
N HIS A 153 1.06 2.99 -3.79
CA HIS A 153 0.33 4.11 -3.18
C HIS A 153 0.89 5.47 -3.63
N VAL A 154 2.21 5.65 -3.61
CA VAL A 154 2.88 6.88 -4.08
C VAL A 154 2.63 7.11 -5.57
N PHE A 155 2.75 6.06 -6.38
CA PHE A 155 2.43 6.10 -7.80
C PHE A 155 0.98 6.55 -8.02
N ALA A 156 0.02 5.92 -7.34
CA ALA A 156 -1.39 6.24 -7.44
C ALA A 156 -1.69 7.70 -7.04
N ALA A 157 -1.07 8.18 -5.95
CA ALA A 157 -1.19 9.57 -5.52
C ALA A 157 -0.62 10.56 -6.56
N LYS A 158 0.54 10.24 -7.15
CA LYS A 158 1.18 11.09 -8.17
C LYS A 158 0.34 11.19 -9.44
N TYR A 159 -0.23 10.06 -9.87
CA TYR A 159 -0.99 9.93 -11.11
C TYR A 159 -2.51 10.10 -10.90
N GLY A 160 -2.95 10.64 -9.76
CA GLY A 160 -4.37 10.93 -9.52
C GLY A 160 -5.29 9.71 -9.56
N LEU A 161 -4.77 8.50 -9.30
CA LEU A 161 -5.54 7.26 -9.21
C LEU A 161 -6.07 7.10 -7.77
N GLU A 162 -7.06 7.91 -7.39
CA GLU A 162 -7.53 7.99 -5.99
C GLU A 162 -8.06 6.67 -5.45
N GLU A 163 -8.86 5.94 -6.23
CA GLU A 163 -9.38 4.62 -5.83
C GLU A 163 -8.24 3.63 -5.61
N LEU A 164 -7.24 3.57 -6.50
CA LEU A 164 -6.06 2.71 -6.30
C LEU A 164 -5.28 3.09 -5.05
N ARG A 165 -5.12 4.38 -4.78
CA ARG A 165 -4.46 4.87 -3.55
C ARG A 165 -5.18 4.34 -2.31
N ASP A 166 -6.51 4.41 -2.29
CA ASP A 166 -7.33 3.94 -1.17
C ASP A 166 -7.29 2.40 -1.04
N ILE A 167 -7.27 1.66 -2.16
CA ILE A 167 -7.06 0.21 -2.18
C ILE A 167 -5.69 -0.15 -1.60
N CYS A 168 -4.64 0.64 -1.87
CA CYS A 168 -3.33 0.41 -1.30
C CYS A 168 -3.31 0.56 0.22
N LEU A 169 -3.98 1.59 0.75
CA LEU A 169 -4.14 1.76 2.19
C LEU A 169 -4.95 0.63 2.80
N PHE A 170 -6.03 0.21 2.14
CA PHE A 170 -6.87 -0.91 2.58
C PHE A 170 -6.04 -2.20 2.73
N LYS A 171 -5.25 -2.56 1.72
CA LYS A 171 -4.41 -3.76 1.78
C LYS A 171 -3.25 -3.63 2.76
N MET A 172 -2.64 -2.45 2.85
CA MET A 172 -1.60 -2.16 3.84
C MET A 172 -2.15 -2.35 5.26
N LEU A 173 -3.37 -1.90 5.53
CA LEU A 173 -4.02 -2.05 6.83
C LEU A 173 -4.19 -3.53 7.22
N HIS A 174 -4.72 -4.35 6.30
CA HIS A 174 -4.90 -5.79 6.54
C HIS A 174 -3.55 -6.53 6.67
N LEU A 175 -2.55 -6.14 5.87
CA LEU A 175 -1.19 -6.66 5.96
C LEU A 175 -0.57 -6.33 7.32
N LEU A 176 -0.60 -5.07 7.76
CA LEU A 176 -0.07 -4.65 9.05
C LEU A 176 -0.79 -5.35 10.22
N ARG A 177 -2.11 -5.52 10.13
CA ARG A 177 -2.90 -6.21 11.17
C ARG A 177 -2.45 -7.66 11.38
N THR A 178 -2.05 -8.35 10.32
CA THR A 178 -1.64 -9.76 10.36
C THR A 178 -0.12 -9.94 10.38
N PHE A 179 0.63 -8.85 10.29
CA PHE A 179 2.08 -8.83 10.25
C PHE A 179 2.69 -9.43 11.54
N PRO A 180 3.57 -10.45 11.44
CA PRO A 180 4.16 -11.13 12.59
C PRO A 180 5.30 -10.30 13.20
N ILE A 181 4.97 -9.17 13.83
CA ILE A 181 5.99 -8.28 14.41
C ILE A 181 6.70 -8.93 15.60
N CYS A 182 8.02 -8.89 15.54
CA CYS A 182 8.91 -9.21 16.65
C CYS A 182 10.12 -8.27 16.61
N GLN A 183 11.01 -8.36 17.59
CA GLN A 183 12.17 -7.48 17.71
C GLN A 183 13.00 -7.43 16.41
N ASP A 184 13.23 -8.58 15.78
CA ASP A 184 14.02 -8.71 14.54
C ASP A 184 13.32 -8.13 13.30
N ARG A 185 12.00 -7.92 13.34
CA ARG A 185 11.17 -7.46 12.20
C ARG A 185 10.78 -6.00 12.27
N THR A 186 11.10 -5.31 13.36
CA THR A 186 10.88 -3.87 13.49
C THR A 186 11.56 -3.07 12.36
N GLY A 187 12.70 -3.54 11.85
CA GLY A 187 13.42 -2.91 10.74
C GLY A 187 12.62 -2.81 9.44
N ASP A 188 11.71 -3.75 9.17
CA ASP A 188 10.87 -3.70 7.96
C ASP A 188 9.94 -2.49 7.98
N ILE A 189 9.37 -2.21 9.16
CA ILE A 189 8.48 -1.07 9.38
C ILE A 189 9.28 0.23 9.40
N VAL A 190 10.51 0.24 9.92
CA VAL A 190 11.41 1.40 9.84
C VAL A 190 11.74 1.75 8.39
N ARG A 191 12.05 0.75 7.55
CA ARG A 191 12.24 0.96 6.11
C ARG A 191 10.99 1.50 5.43
N LEU A 192 9.80 1.04 5.82
CA LEU A 192 8.54 1.58 5.32
C LEU A 192 8.35 3.05 5.72
N PHE A 193 8.69 3.44 6.95
CA PHE A 193 8.68 4.85 7.36
C PHE A 193 9.65 5.70 6.55
N ASP A 194 10.92 5.29 6.45
CA ASP A 194 11.95 6.01 5.71
C ASP A 194 11.51 6.24 4.25
N PHE A 195 10.97 5.21 3.60
CA PHE A 195 10.40 5.33 2.26
C PHE A 195 9.26 6.36 2.21
N ALA A 196 8.25 6.24 3.08
CA ALA A 196 7.07 7.09 3.06
C ALA A 196 7.41 8.56 3.33
N LEU A 197 8.37 8.82 4.22
CA LEU A 197 8.84 10.16 4.53
C LEU A 197 9.62 10.78 3.36
N ARG A 198 10.50 10.01 2.70
CA ARG A 198 11.22 10.47 1.50
C ARG A 198 10.33 10.75 0.32
N ALA A 199 9.24 9.99 0.15
CA ALA A 199 8.28 10.17 -0.94
C ALA A 199 7.47 11.49 -0.83
N GLY A 200 7.49 12.13 0.34
CA GLY A 200 6.83 13.40 0.62
C GLY A 200 5.55 13.25 1.44
N THR A 201 5.42 14.07 2.49
CA THR A 201 4.33 13.98 3.48
C THR A 201 2.95 14.19 2.89
N GLU A 202 2.78 15.08 1.91
CA GLU A 202 1.47 15.34 1.28
C GLU A 202 0.91 14.11 0.56
N ARG A 203 1.77 13.31 -0.09
CA ARG A 203 1.36 12.11 -0.81
C ARG A 203 1.17 10.92 0.11
N CYS A 204 1.87 10.90 1.23
CA CYS A 204 1.95 9.74 2.13
C CYS A 204 1.29 9.98 3.48
N GLU A 205 0.57 11.08 3.72
CA GLU A 205 0.04 11.43 5.05
C GLU A 205 -0.74 10.27 5.70
N ASN A 206 -1.70 9.70 4.96
CA ASN A 206 -2.51 8.58 5.45
C ASN A 206 -1.68 7.31 5.70
N LEU A 207 -0.69 7.04 4.84
CA LEU A 207 0.23 5.92 5.01
C LEU A 207 1.09 6.11 6.27
N ILE A 208 1.74 7.27 6.41
CA ILE A 208 2.56 7.62 7.56
C ILE A 208 1.73 7.51 8.84
N ARG A 209 0.52 8.07 8.85
CA ARG A 209 -0.40 8.01 9.99
C ARG A 209 -0.77 6.57 10.35
N MET A 210 -1.09 5.72 9.37
CA MET A 210 -1.38 4.31 9.59
C MET A 210 -0.18 3.57 10.21
N VAL A 211 1.01 3.77 9.66
CA VAL A 211 2.24 3.13 10.17
C VAL A 211 2.59 3.67 11.57
N CYS A 212 2.31 4.94 11.87
CA CYS A 212 2.44 5.50 13.23
C CYS A 212 1.51 4.82 14.23
N HIS A 213 0.24 4.58 13.86
CA HIS A 213 -0.67 3.83 14.74
C HIS A 213 -0.15 2.42 15.00
N TYR A 214 0.41 1.77 13.97
CA TYR A 214 1.01 0.45 14.12
C TYR A 214 2.23 0.47 15.06
N ALA A 215 3.16 1.41 14.86
CA ALA A 215 4.33 1.56 15.70
C ALA A 215 3.99 1.95 17.15
N ALA A 216 3.01 2.84 17.35
CA ALA A 216 2.53 3.22 18.67
C ALA A 216 1.92 2.02 19.43
N TRP A 217 1.16 1.18 18.72
CA TRP A 217 0.59 -0.05 19.30
C TRP A 217 1.69 -1.04 19.75
N HIS A 218 2.78 -1.13 18.98
CA HIS A 218 3.91 -2.02 19.25
C HIS A 218 5.15 -1.30 19.85
N ILE A 219 4.97 -0.14 20.48
CA ILE A 219 6.08 0.79 20.79
C ILE A 219 7.22 0.15 21.58
N ARG A 220 6.91 -0.80 22.47
CA ARG A 220 7.93 -1.53 23.25
C ARG A 220 8.92 -2.27 22.37
N LEU A 221 8.51 -2.82 21.22
CA LEU A 221 9.41 -3.48 20.27
C LEU A 221 10.28 -2.45 19.55
N PHE A 222 9.67 -1.33 19.11
CA PHE A 222 10.35 -0.28 18.37
C PHE A 222 11.41 0.48 19.18
N LEU A 223 11.21 0.64 20.49
CA LEU A 223 12.19 1.29 21.38
C LEU A 223 13.52 0.53 21.48
N HIS A 224 13.61 -0.72 21.04
CA HIS A 224 14.87 -1.47 20.98
C HIS A 224 15.57 -1.37 19.62
N ASN A 225 14.93 -0.73 18.64
CA ASN A 225 15.46 -0.59 17.29
C ASN A 225 16.21 0.73 17.13
N ARG A 226 17.53 0.65 16.94
CA ARG A 226 18.40 1.83 16.77
C ARG A 226 18.09 2.65 15.52
N GLU A 227 17.67 2.02 14.43
CA GLU A 227 17.28 2.73 13.20
C GLU A 227 16.01 3.55 13.43
N PHE A 228 15.08 3.03 14.25
CA PHE A 228 13.89 3.77 14.66
C PHE A 228 14.24 4.98 15.53
N GLU A 229 15.17 4.85 16.47
CA GLU A 229 15.65 5.98 17.28
C GLU A 229 16.26 7.09 16.41
N ILE A 230 17.09 6.73 15.42
CA ILE A 230 17.68 7.68 14.46
C ILE A 230 16.57 8.37 13.66
N LEU A 231 15.61 7.61 13.14
CA LEU A 231 14.48 8.14 12.39
C LEU A 231 13.68 9.18 13.20
N LEU A 232 13.43 8.92 14.49
CA LEU A 232 12.74 9.85 15.37
C LEU A 232 13.53 11.15 15.62
N GLN A 233 14.86 11.06 15.71
CA GLN A 233 15.73 12.23 15.86
C GLN A 233 15.72 13.11 14.60
N GLU A 234 15.70 12.48 13.42
CA GLU A 234 15.69 13.17 12.14
C GLU A 234 14.31 13.77 11.79
N GLN A 235 13.23 13.24 12.37
CA GLN A 235 11.85 13.59 12.00
C GLN A 235 10.99 14.02 13.21
N PRO A 236 11.11 15.28 13.68
CA PRO A 236 10.34 15.76 14.84
C PRO A 236 8.82 15.70 14.67
N THR A 237 8.32 15.81 13.42
CA THR A 237 6.89 15.67 13.10
C THR A 237 6.38 14.26 13.37
N LEU A 238 7.21 13.25 13.11
CA LEU A 238 6.91 11.85 13.39
C LEU A 238 6.79 11.62 14.91
N VAL A 239 7.72 12.18 15.69
CA VAL A 239 7.68 12.12 17.17
C VAL A 239 6.39 12.75 17.69
N LYS A 240 6.02 13.93 17.21
CA LYS A 240 4.79 14.61 17.62
C LYS A 240 3.55 13.76 17.32
N LEU A 241 3.49 13.17 16.13
CA LEU A 241 2.37 12.31 15.72
C LEU A 241 2.26 11.06 16.61
N LEU A 242 3.37 10.38 16.91
CA LEU A 242 3.40 9.24 17.82
C LEU A 242 2.92 9.63 19.22
N LEU A 243 3.41 10.75 19.76
CA LEU A 243 2.99 11.23 21.08
C LEU A 243 1.49 11.55 21.13
N THR A 244 0.93 12.19 20.09
CA THR A 244 -0.51 12.46 19.98
C THR A 244 -1.33 11.17 19.98
N ILE A 245 -0.91 10.16 19.19
CA ILE A 245 -1.59 8.86 19.15
C ILE A 245 -1.53 8.18 20.52
N MET A 246 -0.37 8.23 21.19
CA MET A 246 -0.17 7.60 22.48
C MET A 246 -0.88 8.32 23.63
N SER A 247 -1.12 9.62 23.53
CA SER A 247 -1.84 10.40 24.54
C SER A 247 -3.36 10.28 24.42
N GLY A 248 -3.87 9.60 23.38
CA GLY A 248 -5.31 9.53 23.08
C GLY A 248 -5.94 10.90 22.81
N SER A 249 -5.10 11.89 22.47
CA SER A 249 -5.57 13.24 22.17
C SER A 249 -5.99 13.32 20.69
N PRO A 250 -7.08 14.03 20.37
CA PRO A 250 -7.56 14.18 18.99
C PRO A 250 -6.55 14.91 18.10
#